data_AF-A0A3B9Y952-F1
#
_entry.id   AF-A0A3B9Y952-F1
#
_cell.length_a   1.000
_cell.length_b   1.000
_cell.length_c   1.000
_cell.angle_alpha   90.00
_cell.angle_beta   90.00
_cell.angle_gamma   90.00
#
_symmetry.space_group_name_H-M   'P 1'
#
loop_
_entity.id
_entity.type
_entity.pdbx_description
1 polymer ?
#
loop_
_entity_poly.entity_id
_entity_poly.type
_entity_poly.pdbx_seq_one_letter_code
_entity_poly.pdbx_strand_id
1 'polypeptide(L)'
;MVASIDQRIPKGVARLNRNRAPTGAILFQTIVSCTFVLLFFMVIPYLHVLGTKPADVANEVYFVVVGVATLMWAFATCFLFINILRLYAQDRETFRSHAIVSVPLQLLSAVIGLVVGFLAILDTLFNSYIPPLIPNGQWFLVVGLLTFILLILGALGSMLASGEAAWQSYEETTT
;
A
#
# COMPACT_ATOMS: atom_id res chain seq x y z
N MET A 1 -3.48 -18.15 2.18
CA MET A 1 -3.57 -19.04 3.36
C MET A 1 -2.19 -19.34 3.93
N VAL A 2 -1.50 -18.29 4.37
CA VAL A 2 -0.19 -18.37 5.07
C VAL A 2 -0.08 -17.23 6.08
N ALA A 3 -0.72 -16.08 5.82
CA ALA A 3 -0.72 -14.94 6.76
C ALA A 3 -1.35 -15.22 8.14
N SER A 4 -2.22 -16.25 8.26
CA SER A 4 -2.76 -16.72 9.56
C SER A 4 -1.85 -17.76 10.25
N ILE A 5 -0.94 -18.40 9.51
CA ILE A 5 0.08 -19.30 10.06
C ILE A 5 1.28 -18.49 10.59
N ASP A 6 1.54 -17.31 10.01
CA ASP A 6 2.70 -16.49 10.37
C ASP A 6 2.51 -15.65 11.65
N GLN A 7 1.39 -15.82 12.38
CA GLN A 7 1.07 -15.12 13.64
C GLN A 7 1.38 -13.61 13.66
N ARG A 8 1.29 -12.92 12.52
CA ARG A 8 1.53 -11.47 12.42
C ARG A 8 0.26 -10.63 12.25
N ILE A 9 -0.89 -11.29 12.14
CA ILE A 9 -2.19 -10.63 11.97
C ILE A 9 -3.12 -11.05 13.12
N PRO A 10 -3.68 -10.10 13.89
CA PRO A 10 -4.53 -10.42 15.04
C PRO A 10 -5.78 -11.20 14.62
N LYS A 11 -6.19 -12.16 15.47
CA LYS A 11 -7.26 -13.15 15.20
C LYS A 11 -8.59 -12.52 14.74
N GLY A 12 -8.90 -11.29 15.18
CA GLY A 12 -10.12 -10.56 14.78
C GLY A 12 -10.18 -10.15 13.30
N VAL A 13 -9.03 -9.82 12.69
CA VAL A 13 -8.92 -9.45 11.26
C VAL A 13 -8.71 -10.69 10.39
N ALA A 14 -8.17 -11.77 10.97
CA ALA A 14 -7.94 -13.04 10.31
C ALA A 14 -9.17 -13.96 10.25
N ARG A 15 -10.32 -13.56 10.82
CA ARG A 15 -11.57 -14.35 10.76
C ARG A 15 -12.06 -14.47 9.32
N LEU A 16 -11.79 -15.63 8.74
CA LEU A 16 -12.27 -16.05 7.43
C LEU A 16 -13.72 -16.53 7.54
N ASN A 17 -14.59 -16.01 6.67
CA ASN A 17 -15.95 -16.54 6.50
C ASN A 17 -15.89 -17.95 5.88
N ARG A 18 -17.01 -18.69 5.87
CA ARG A 18 -17.14 -20.08 5.36
C ARG A 18 -16.58 -20.29 3.95
N ASN A 19 -16.54 -19.24 3.13
CA ASN A 19 -15.95 -19.24 1.78
C ASN A 19 -14.47 -18.79 1.71
N ARG A 20 -13.75 -18.78 2.84
CA ARG A 20 -12.33 -18.40 2.94
C ARG A 20 -12.01 -16.96 2.51
N ALA A 21 -12.99 -16.06 2.56
CA ALA A 21 -12.82 -14.63 2.32
C ALA A 21 -12.76 -13.83 3.64
N PRO A 22 -11.86 -12.85 3.78
CA PRO A 22 -11.79 -11.97 4.95
C PRO A 22 -12.89 -10.90 4.90
N THR A 23 -14.15 -11.29 5.13
CA THR A 23 -15.33 -10.42 4.99
C THR A 23 -15.26 -9.17 5.89
N GLY A 24 -14.70 -9.28 7.10
CA GLY A 24 -14.57 -8.14 8.01
C GLY A 24 -13.63 -7.04 7.50
N ALA A 25 -12.50 -7.41 6.90
CA ALA A 25 -11.54 -6.46 6.34
C ALA A 25 -12.12 -5.72 5.12
N ILE A 26 -12.84 -6.45 4.26
CA ILE A 26 -13.50 -5.87 3.08
C ILE A 26 -14.54 -4.84 3.52
N LEU A 27 -15.40 -5.18 4.48
CA LEU A 27 -16.45 -4.27 4.95
C LEU A 27 -15.85 -3.01 5.58
N PHE A 28 -14.82 -3.15 6.40
CA PHE A 28 -14.11 -2.02 7.00
C PHE A 28 -13.51 -1.10 5.92
N GLN A 29 -12.79 -1.68 4.95
CA GLN A 29 -12.22 -0.91 3.84
C GLN A 29 -13.30 -0.18 3.04
N THR A 30 -14.41 -0.84 2.71
CA THR A 30 -15.51 -0.22 1.95
C THR A 30 -16.13 0.95 2.71
N ILE A 31 -16.43 0.80 4.00
CA ILE A 31 -17.02 1.87 4.82
C ILE A 31 -16.08 3.08 4.89
N VAL A 32 -14.79 2.84 5.12
CA VAL A 32 -13.77 3.90 5.17
C VAL A 32 -13.66 4.60 3.81
N SER A 33 -13.62 3.84 2.70
CA SER A 33 -13.57 4.41 1.35
C SER A 33 -14.81 5.24 1.01
N CYS A 34 -16.02 4.74 1.32
CA CYS A 34 -17.25 5.50 1.11
C CYS A 34 -17.26 6.81 1.91
N THR A 35 -16.84 6.76 3.18
CA THR A 35 -16.75 7.95 4.04
C THR A 35 -15.75 8.96 3.47
N PHE A 36 -14.58 8.48 3.04
CA PHE A 36 -13.55 9.31 2.44
C PHE A 36 -14.06 10.02 1.17
N VAL A 37 -14.71 9.28 0.27
CA VAL A 37 -15.27 9.84 -0.97
C VAL A 37 -16.30 10.92 -0.66
N LEU A 38 -17.24 10.67 0.26
CA LEU A 38 -18.26 11.65 0.64
C LEU A 38 -17.63 12.93 1.21
N LEU A 39 -16.67 12.80 2.12
CA LEU A 39 -16.02 13.96 2.74
C LEU A 39 -15.25 14.79 1.71
N PHE A 40 -14.37 14.17 0.93
CA PHE A 40 -13.44 14.89 0.08
C PHE A 40 -14.05 15.39 -1.23
N PHE A 41 -15.01 14.67 -1.81
CA PHE A 41 -15.62 15.06 -3.09
C PHE A 41 -16.98 15.75 -2.95
N MET A 42 -17.66 15.65 -1.80
CA MET A 42 -18.99 16.22 -1.62
C MET A 42 -19.08 17.24 -0.48
N VAL A 43 -18.37 17.06 0.63
CA VAL A 43 -18.47 18.00 1.77
C VAL A 43 -17.49 19.16 1.61
N ILE A 44 -16.20 18.86 1.45
CA ILE A 44 -15.13 19.88 1.38
C ILE A 44 -15.33 20.91 0.25
N PRO A 45 -15.59 20.52 -1.02
CA PRO A 45 -15.71 21.51 -2.09
C PRO A 45 -16.96 22.40 -1.95
N TYR A 46 -18.04 21.91 -1.33
CA TYR A 46 -19.28 22.68 -1.16
C TYR A 46 -19.23 23.68 0.00
N LEU A 47 -18.37 23.45 1.00
CA LEU A 47 -18.19 24.35 2.14
C LEU A 47 -17.44 25.66 1.77
N HIS A 48 -16.96 25.82 0.53
CA HIS A 48 -16.29 27.03 0.01
C HIS A 48 -15.13 27.56 0.88
N VAL A 49 -14.54 26.72 1.75
CA VAL A 49 -13.58 27.13 2.79
C VAL A 49 -12.30 27.75 2.21
N LEU A 50 -12.01 27.50 0.93
CA LEU A 50 -10.76 27.88 0.27
C LEU A 50 -10.90 29.00 -0.79
N GLY A 51 -12.10 29.54 -1.02
CA GLY A 51 -12.32 30.67 -1.95
C GLY A 51 -12.02 30.39 -3.44
N THR A 52 -11.65 29.15 -3.79
CA THR A 52 -11.37 28.68 -5.15
C THR A 52 -12.57 27.96 -5.76
N LYS A 53 -12.56 27.75 -7.09
CA LYS A 53 -13.63 27.01 -7.76
C LYS A 53 -13.70 25.59 -7.18
N PRO A 54 -14.90 25.08 -6.85
CA PRO A 54 -15.04 23.76 -6.23
C PRO A 54 -14.47 22.63 -7.10
N ALA A 55 -14.45 22.81 -8.43
CA ALA A 55 -13.86 21.86 -9.38
C ALA A 55 -12.33 21.76 -9.25
N ASP A 56 -11.64 22.86 -8.92
CA ASP A 56 -10.18 22.88 -8.81
C ASP A 56 -9.74 22.14 -7.54
N VAL A 57 -10.44 22.36 -6.41
CA VAL A 57 -10.19 21.64 -5.14
C VAL A 57 -10.41 20.13 -5.28
N ALA A 58 -11.47 19.71 -5.97
CA ALA A 58 -11.74 18.30 -6.21
C ALA A 58 -10.64 17.64 -7.06
N ASN A 59 -10.15 18.34 -8.09
CA ASN A 59 -9.05 17.86 -8.93
C ASN A 59 -7.74 17.76 -8.12
N GLU A 60 -7.40 18.77 -7.31
CA GLU A 60 -6.22 18.74 -6.45
C GLU A 60 -6.21 17.51 -5.55
N VAL A 61 -7.29 17.28 -4.80
CA VAL A 61 -7.41 16.13 -3.91
C VAL A 61 -7.33 14.82 -4.69
N TYR A 62 -8.03 14.72 -5.83
CA TYR A 62 -8.00 13.52 -6.67
C TYR A 62 -6.57 13.16 -7.11
N PHE A 63 -5.84 14.11 -7.70
CA PHE A 63 -4.49 13.84 -8.19
C PHE A 63 -3.50 13.56 -7.07
N VAL A 64 -3.61 14.23 -5.92
CA VAL A 64 -2.80 13.92 -4.74
C VAL A 64 -3.06 12.50 -4.24
N VAL A 65 -4.33 12.09 -4.11
CA VAL A 65 -4.70 10.73 -3.67
C VAL A 65 -4.18 9.68 -4.65
N VAL A 66 -4.31 9.91 -5.95
CA VAL A 66 -3.78 8.99 -6.99
C VAL A 66 -2.25 8.93 -6.91
N GLY A 67 -1.56 10.06 -6.78
CA GLY A 67 -0.10 10.08 -6.66
C GLY A 67 0.40 9.31 -5.45
N VAL A 68 -0.20 9.53 -4.28
CA VAL A 68 0.12 8.80 -3.05
C VAL A 68 -0.16 7.29 -3.19
N ALA A 69 -1.31 6.92 -3.76
CA ALA A 69 -1.65 5.51 -4.00
C ALA A 69 -0.67 4.83 -4.96
N THR A 70 -0.26 5.52 -6.02
CA THR A 70 0.75 5.05 -6.98
C THR A 70 2.10 4.82 -6.30
N LEU A 71 2.53 5.73 -5.42
CA LEU A 71 3.76 5.54 -4.65
C LEU A 71 3.67 4.34 -3.71
N MET A 72 2.57 4.19 -2.96
CA MET A 72 2.37 3.02 -2.08
C MET A 72 2.43 1.72 -2.87
N TRP A 73 1.78 1.69 -4.03
CA TRP A 73 1.81 0.53 -4.92
C TRP A 73 3.22 0.26 -5.47
N ALA A 74 3.95 1.29 -5.89
CA ALA A 74 5.32 1.16 -6.39
C ALA A 74 6.29 0.66 -5.31
N PHE A 75 6.16 1.12 -4.06
CA PHE A 75 6.94 0.58 -2.95
C PHE A 75 6.63 -0.91 -2.72
N ALA A 76 5.35 -1.29 -2.70
CA ALA A 76 4.95 -2.68 -2.49
C ALA A 76 5.48 -3.62 -3.60
N THR A 77 5.42 -3.19 -4.86
CA THR A 77 5.95 -3.97 -6.00
C THR A 77 7.47 -4.04 -5.98
N CYS A 78 8.17 -2.96 -5.63
CA CYS A 78 9.63 -3.00 -5.41
C CYS A 78 10.01 -4.02 -4.32
N PHE A 79 9.32 -4.01 -3.18
CA PHE A 79 9.54 -5.01 -2.13
C PHE A 79 9.27 -6.43 -2.62
N LEU A 80 8.23 -6.66 -3.42
CA LEU A 80 7.94 -7.96 -4.01
C LEU A 80 9.11 -8.45 -4.88
N PHE A 81 9.62 -7.61 -5.77
CA PHE A 81 10.74 -7.97 -6.64
C PHE A 81 12.04 -8.21 -5.86
N ILE A 82 12.34 -7.39 -4.85
CA ILE A 82 13.48 -7.61 -3.96
C ILE A 82 13.37 -8.95 -3.23
N ASN A 83 12.18 -9.31 -2.75
CA ASN A 83 11.95 -10.60 -2.09
C ASN A 83 12.17 -11.78 -3.05
N ILE A 84 11.73 -11.67 -4.31
CA ILE A 84 11.99 -12.69 -5.34
C ILE A 84 13.50 -12.85 -5.57
N LEU A 85 14.24 -11.75 -5.73
CA LEU A 85 15.69 -11.77 -5.90
C LEU A 85 16.41 -12.39 -4.70
N ARG A 86 15.99 -12.04 -3.49
CA ARG A 86 16.55 -12.58 -2.24
C ARG A 86 16.27 -14.08 -2.09
N LEU A 87 15.05 -14.52 -2.39
CA LEU A 87 14.67 -15.92 -2.34
C LEU A 87 15.51 -16.75 -3.33
N TYR A 88 15.71 -16.25 -4.55
CA TYR A 88 16.59 -16.88 -5.53
C TYR A 88 18.05 -16.91 -5.06
N ALA A 89 18.53 -15.89 -4.36
CA ALA A 89 19.90 -15.87 -3.82
C ALA A 89 20.10 -16.86 -2.65
N GLN A 90 19.09 -17.05 -1.82
CA GLN A 90 19.18 -17.91 -0.62
C GLN A 90 18.94 -19.38 -0.93
N ASP A 91 17.94 -19.71 -1.74
CA ASP A 91 17.54 -21.11 -1.97
C ASP A 91 17.14 -21.37 -3.43
N ARG A 92 18.17 -21.56 -4.27
CA ARG A 92 18.02 -21.78 -5.72
C ARG A 92 17.30 -23.07 -6.06
N GLU A 93 17.47 -24.11 -5.24
CA GLU A 93 16.90 -25.44 -5.50
C GLU A 93 15.39 -25.44 -5.21
N THR A 94 14.99 -24.88 -4.06
CA THR A 94 13.58 -24.73 -3.70
C THR A 94 12.86 -23.77 -4.65
N PHE A 95 13.52 -22.69 -5.06
CA PHE A 95 12.97 -21.75 -6.03
C PHE A 95 12.73 -22.43 -7.39
N ARG A 96 13.66 -23.26 -7.86
CA ARG A 96 13.52 -24.01 -9.11
C ARG A 96 12.41 -25.05 -9.06
N SER A 97 12.22 -25.72 -7.93
CA SER A 97 11.18 -26.76 -7.80
C SER A 97 9.75 -26.19 -7.78
N HIS A 98 9.59 -24.93 -7.35
CA HIS A 98 8.30 -24.24 -7.29
C HIS A 98 8.12 -23.17 -8.39
N ALA A 99 9.05 -23.08 -9.34
CA ALA A 99 8.99 -22.10 -10.41
C ALA A 99 7.84 -22.43 -11.39
N ILE A 100 6.82 -21.57 -11.43
CA ILE A 100 5.69 -21.68 -12.38
C ILE A 100 6.14 -21.33 -13.81
N VAL A 101 7.18 -20.49 -13.93
CA VAL A 101 7.75 -20.01 -15.20
C VAL A 101 9.26 -20.29 -15.24
N SER A 102 9.89 -20.10 -16.40
CA SER A 102 11.34 -20.26 -16.51
C SER A 102 12.07 -19.26 -15.61
N VAL A 103 12.94 -19.78 -14.74
CA VAL A 103 13.75 -19.01 -13.79
C VAL A 103 14.47 -17.79 -14.40
N PRO A 104 15.12 -17.86 -15.58
CA PRO A 104 15.77 -16.68 -16.16
C PRO A 104 14.79 -15.57 -16.53
N LEU A 105 13.58 -15.92 -17.01
CA LEU A 105 12.54 -14.94 -17.33
C LEU A 105 11.99 -14.28 -16.05
N GLN A 106 11.85 -15.06 -14.98
CA GLN A 106 11.41 -14.54 -13.68
C GLN A 106 12.45 -13.61 -13.06
N LEU A 107 13.75 -13.91 -13.20
CA LEU A 107 14.82 -13.06 -12.71
C LEU A 107 14.91 -11.76 -13.51
N LEU A 108 14.82 -11.87 -14.85
CA LEU A 108 14.88 -10.71 -15.74
C LEU A 108 13.68 -9.77 -15.50
N SER A 109 12.48 -10.32 -15.36
CA SER A 109 11.29 -9.52 -15.01
C SER A 109 11.40 -8.89 -13.62
N ALA A 110 12.00 -9.56 -12.63
CA ALA A 110 12.24 -8.98 -11.32
C ALA A 110 13.21 -7.79 -11.37
N VAL A 111 14.30 -7.89 -12.13
CA VAL A 111 15.27 -6.79 -12.29
C VAL A 111 14.65 -5.62 -13.04
N ILE A 112 14.00 -5.88 -14.19
CA ILE A 112 13.34 -4.83 -14.98
C ILE A 112 12.22 -4.18 -14.16
N GLY A 113 11.39 -4.98 -13.49
CA GLY A 113 10.31 -4.50 -12.63
C GLY A 113 10.81 -3.61 -11.50
N LEU A 114 11.95 -3.94 -10.89
CA LEU A 114 12.57 -3.11 -9.86
C LEU A 114 13.06 -1.76 -10.41
N VAL A 115 13.71 -1.77 -11.59
CA VAL A 115 14.18 -0.54 -12.24
C VAL A 115 12.99 0.36 -12.62
N VAL A 116 11.97 -0.21 -13.26
CA VAL A 116 10.76 0.52 -13.66
C VAL A 116 10.01 1.03 -12.44
N GLY A 117 9.88 0.22 -11.38
CA GLY A 117 9.25 0.63 -10.12
C GLY A 117 9.99 1.81 -9.47
N PHE A 118 11.32 1.78 -9.46
CA PHE A 118 12.12 2.90 -8.95
C PHE A 118 11.96 4.16 -9.79
N LEU A 119 11.95 4.05 -11.13
CA LEU A 119 11.69 5.17 -12.02
C LEU A 119 10.28 5.74 -11.81
N ALA A 120 9.27 4.89 -11.61
CA ALA A 120 7.90 5.32 -11.34
C ALA A 120 7.79 6.09 -10.01
N ILE A 121 8.56 5.69 -8.99
CA ILE A 121 8.65 6.44 -7.72
C ILE A 121 9.23 7.83 -7.95
N LEU A 122 10.36 7.91 -8.66
CA LEU A 122 11.00 9.21 -8.95
C LEU A 122 10.09 10.10 -9.80
N ASP A 123 9.50 9.56 -10.86
CA ASP A 123 8.60 10.29 -11.74
C ASP A 123 7.39 10.85 -10.97
N THR A 124 6.72 10.01 -10.19
CA THR A 124 5.56 10.41 -9.39
C THR A 124 5.92 11.44 -8.32
N LEU A 125 7.15 11.44 -7.79
CA LEU A 125 7.55 12.34 -6.72
C LEU A 125 7.99 13.72 -7.23
N PHE A 126 8.66 13.77 -8.39
CA PHE A 126 9.21 15.02 -8.94
C PHE A 126 8.31 15.68 -10.00
N ASN A 127 7.42 14.92 -10.65
CA ASN A 127 6.53 15.44 -11.69
C ASN A 127 5.09 15.53 -11.16
N SER A 128 4.59 16.76 -11.01
CA SER A 128 3.19 17.01 -10.68
C SER A 128 2.29 16.58 -11.82
N TYR A 129 1.18 15.91 -11.50
CA TYR A 129 0.17 15.54 -12.49
C TYR A 129 -0.67 16.75 -12.95
N ILE A 130 -0.68 17.83 -12.17
CA ILE A 130 -1.41 19.07 -12.46
C ILE A 130 -0.55 20.32 -12.21
N PRO A 131 0.50 20.56 -13.02
CA PRO A 131 1.39 21.71 -12.86
C PRO A 131 0.68 23.08 -12.76
N PRO A 132 -0.46 23.34 -13.44
CA PRO A 132 -1.15 24.63 -13.33
C PRO A 132 -1.80 24.91 -11.97
N LEU A 133 -2.14 23.86 -11.21
CA LEU A 133 -2.77 23.98 -9.89
C LEU A 133 -1.75 23.75 -8.77
N ILE A 134 -0.90 22.73 -8.91
CA ILE A 134 0.12 22.37 -7.91
C ILE A 134 1.51 22.38 -8.58
N PRO A 135 2.34 23.39 -8.28
CA PRO A 135 3.73 23.43 -8.74
C PRO A 135 4.56 22.25 -8.21
N ASN A 136 5.56 21.80 -8.97
CA ASN A 136 6.37 20.61 -8.65
C ASN A 136 7.00 20.63 -7.25
N GLY A 137 7.44 21.79 -6.77
CA GLY A 137 8.02 21.91 -5.42
C GLY A 137 7.00 21.65 -4.31
N GLN A 138 5.76 22.13 -4.48
CA GLN A 138 4.67 21.90 -3.53
C GLN A 138 4.13 20.47 -3.65
N TRP A 139 4.06 19.93 -4.86
CA TRP A 139 3.70 18.54 -5.11
C TRP A 139 4.63 17.56 -4.38
N PHE A 140 5.94 17.73 -4.54
CA PHE A 140 6.95 16.91 -3.86
C PHE A 140 6.73 16.91 -2.33
N LEU A 141 6.51 18.09 -1.75
CA LEU A 141 6.26 18.21 -0.31
C LEU A 141 4.97 17.53 0.10
N VAL A 142 3.85 17.80 -0.58
CA VAL A 142 2.54 17.25 -0.21
C VAL A 142 2.52 15.73 -0.41
N VAL A 143 2.83 15.24 -1.61
CA VAL A 143 2.76 13.81 -1.94
C VAL A 143 3.86 13.02 -1.23
N GLY A 144 5.08 13.56 -1.15
CA GLY A 144 6.19 12.92 -0.46
C GLY A 144 5.97 12.81 1.05
N LEU A 145 5.57 13.89 1.71
CA LEU A 145 5.32 13.89 3.15
C LEU A 145 4.10 13.03 3.52
N LEU A 146 3.01 13.10 2.75
CA LEU A 146 1.84 12.24 2.97
C LEU A 146 2.20 10.76 2.82
N THR A 147 2.93 10.41 1.76
CA THR A 147 3.39 9.03 1.57
C THR A 147 4.28 8.58 2.71
N PHE A 148 5.23 9.42 3.15
CA PHE A 148 6.11 9.11 4.26
C PHE A 148 5.35 8.88 5.58
N ILE A 149 4.39 9.76 5.91
CA ILE A 149 3.52 9.60 7.08
C ILE A 149 2.71 8.30 6.97
N LEU A 150 2.12 8.00 5.82
CA LEU A 150 1.32 6.78 5.63
C LEU A 150 2.18 5.51 5.76
N LEU A 151 3.43 5.53 5.27
CA LEU A 151 4.36 4.44 5.46
C LEU A 151 4.73 4.25 6.94
N ILE A 152 4.94 5.34 7.70
CA ILE A 152 5.17 5.27 9.14
C ILE A 152 3.95 4.70 9.86
N LEU A 153 2.76 5.22 9.58
CA LEU A 153 1.52 4.74 10.20
C LEU A 153 1.27 3.27 9.87
N GLY A 154 1.54 2.85 8.63
CA GLY A 154 1.49 1.45 8.22
C GLY A 154 2.51 0.58 8.95
N ALA A 155 3.74 1.06 9.14
CA ALA A 155 4.78 0.36 9.89
C ALA A 155 4.40 0.20 11.38
N LEU A 156 3.94 1.28 12.02
CA LEU A 156 3.46 1.26 13.40
C LEU A 156 2.25 0.33 13.57
N GLY A 157 1.28 0.40 12.66
CA GLY A 157 0.13 -0.50 12.64
C GLY A 157 0.54 -1.97 12.49
N SER A 158 1.51 -2.25 11.62
CA SER A 158 2.08 -3.60 11.45
C SER A 158 2.79 -4.10 12.71
N MET A 159 3.55 -3.24 13.38
CA MET A 159 4.22 -3.56 14.65
C MET A 159 3.21 -3.85 15.76
N LEU A 160 2.15 -3.04 15.90
CA LEU A 160 1.07 -3.28 16.88
C LEU A 160 0.31 -4.57 16.58
N ALA A 161 -0.04 -4.81 15.31
CA ALA A 161 -0.69 -6.04 14.88
C ALA A 161 0.17 -7.29 15.17
N SER A 162 1.49 -7.19 14.94
CA SER A 162 2.44 -8.25 15.27
C SER A 162 2.56 -8.48 16.78
N GLY A 163 2.49 -7.41 17.57
CA GLY A 163 2.49 -7.48 19.04
C GLY A 163 1.26 -8.19 19.59
N GLU A 164 0.06 -7.77 19.18
CA GLU A 164 -1.22 -8.40 19.58
C GLU A 164 -1.27 -9.88 19.20
N ALA A 165 -0.76 -10.23 18.02
CA ALA A 165 -0.71 -11.62 17.58
C ALA A 165 0.28 -12.46 18.39
N ALA A 166 1.38 -11.88 18.89
CA ALA A 166 2.30 -12.55 19.81
C ALA A 166 1.67 -12.80 21.19
N TRP A 167 0.90 -11.85 21.75
CA TRP A 167 0.18 -12.07 23.01
C TRP A 167 -0.84 -13.20 22.91
N GLN A 168 -1.56 -13.27 21.79
CA GLN A 168 -2.57 -14.29 21.53
C GLN A 168 -2.01 -15.71 21.37
N SER A 169 -0.71 -15.88 21.09
CA SER A 169 -0.07 -17.20 21.03
C SER A 169 0.41 -17.70 22.40
N TYR A 170 0.73 -16.78 23.32
CA TYR A 170 1.05 -17.13 24.72
C TYR A 170 -0.18 -17.59 25.51
N GLU A 171 -1.35 -16.99 25.29
CA GLU A 171 -2.60 -17.43 25.94
C GLU A 171 -3.02 -18.84 25.50
N GLU A 172 -2.83 -19.20 24.22
CA GLU A 172 -3.17 -20.55 23.71
C GLU A 172 -2.20 -21.65 24.16
N THR A 173 -0.97 -21.31 24.57
CA THR A 173 0.00 -22.30 25.06
C THR A 173 -0.08 -22.55 26.56
N THR A 174 -0.85 -21.76 27.31
CA THR A 174 -0.98 -21.87 28.77
C THR A 174 -2.30 -22.49 29.23
N THR A 175 -3.22 -22.82 28.30
CA THR A 175 -4.44 -23.61 28.52
C THR A 175 -4.30 -25.03 27.99
#